data_AF-A0A924NX52-F1
#
_entry.id   AF-A0A924NX52-F1
#
_cell.length_a   1.000
_cell.length_b   1.000
_cell.length_c   1.000
_cell.angle_alpha   90.00
_cell.angle_beta   90.00
_cell.angle_gamma   90.00
#
_symmetry.space_group_name_H-M   'P 1'
#
loop_
_entity.id
_entity.type
_entity.pdbx_description
1 polymer ?
#
loop_
_entity_poly.entity_id
_entity_poly.type
_entity_poly.pdbx_seq_one_letter_code
_entity_poly.pdbx_strand_id
1 'polypeptide(L)'
;MFEEAGWEMVGEILGWHYWRKTVANGKAEEIFTDKASKIEKYRRLLTMLALGMLALTIMMLTSGPKGFLAGVSSTSGFIFITIVVLGYPVNAYAALRLFKRINHLRWLPS
;
A
#
# COMPACT_ATOMS: atom_id res chain seq x y z
N MET A 1 16.49 -23.05 4.67
CA MET A 1 15.96 -21.66 4.81
C MET A 1 16.90 -20.71 4.08
N PHE A 2 16.46 -19.56 3.55
CA PHE A 2 17.15 -18.74 2.53
C PHE A 2 18.69 -18.52 2.64
N GLU A 3 19.29 -18.61 3.83
CA GLU A 3 20.75 -18.65 4.04
C GLU A 3 21.44 -19.82 3.33
N GLU A 4 20.83 -21.00 3.28
CA GLU A 4 21.38 -22.19 2.60
C GLU A 4 21.41 -22.03 1.07
N ALA A 5 20.67 -21.06 0.53
CA ALA A 5 20.59 -20.75 -0.91
C ALA A 5 21.46 -19.55 -1.32
N GLY A 6 22.29 -19.02 -0.41
CA GLY A 6 23.23 -17.92 -0.66
C GLY A 6 22.59 -16.53 -0.67
N TRP A 7 21.42 -16.36 -0.05
CA TRP A 7 20.78 -15.05 0.10
C TRP A 7 21.24 -14.37 1.39
N GLU A 8 21.80 -13.17 1.28
CA GLU A 8 22.18 -12.32 2.41
C GLU A 8 21.00 -11.41 2.79
N MET A 9 20.68 -11.33 4.09
CA MET A 9 19.67 -10.39 4.59
C MET A 9 20.24 -8.96 4.57
N VAL A 10 19.61 -8.07 3.79
CA VAL A 10 20.01 -6.67 3.58
C VAL A 10 19.43 -5.74 4.64
N GLY A 11 18.31 -6.13 5.24
CA GLY A 11 17.70 -5.38 6.33
C GLY A 11 16.22 -5.65 6.50
N GLU A 12 15.64 -5.02 7.52
CA GLU A 12 14.22 -5.08 7.83
C GLU A 12 13.63 -3.66 7.86
N ILE A 13 12.55 -3.42 7.10
CA ILE A 13 11.79 -2.16 7.17
C ILE A 13 10.31 -2.49 7.32
N LEU A 14 9.66 -2.00 8.39
CA LEU A 14 8.22 -2.20 8.62
C LEU A 14 7.80 -3.69 8.56
N GLY A 15 8.61 -4.60 9.11
CA GLY A 15 8.36 -6.05 9.09
C GLY A 15 8.61 -6.73 7.73
N TRP A 16 9.28 -6.05 6.81
CA TRP A 16 9.72 -6.60 5.53
C TRP A 16 11.19 -6.97 5.60
N HIS A 17 11.52 -8.26 5.45
CA HIS A 17 12.89 -8.71 5.29
C HIS A 17 13.33 -8.58 3.84
N TYR A 18 14.36 -7.78 3.61
CA TYR A 18 14.99 -7.62 2.31
C TYR A 18 16.16 -8.60 2.22
N TRP A 19 16.20 -9.37 1.13
CA TRP A 19 17.24 -10.35 0.86
C TRP A 19 17.91 -9.98 -0.47
N ARG A 20 19.24 -10.11 -0.56
CA ARG A 20 20.00 -9.98 -1.80
C ARG A 20 20.77 -11.27 -2.07
N LYS A 21 20.99 -11.57 -3.33
CA LYS A 21 21.93 -12.60 -3.78
C LYS A 21 22.76 -12.02 -4.90
N THR A 22 24.06 -12.30 -4.89
CA THR A 22 24.99 -11.91 -5.95
C THR A 22 24.62 -12.63 -7.24
N VAL A 23 24.40 -11.88 -8.31
CA VAL A 23 24.00 -12.43 -9.62
C VAL A 23 25.18 -13.17 -10.23
N ALA A 24 25.14 -14.50 -10.24
CA ALA A 24 26.03 -15.32 -11.04
C ALA A 24 25.36 -15.65 -12.39
N ASN A 25 26.05 -15.43 -13.50
CA ASN A 25 25.62 -15.76 -14.89
C ASN A 25 24.52 -14.88 -15.54
N GLY A 26 24.40 -13.60 -15.19
CA GLY A 26 23.66 -12.62 -16.01
C GLY A 26 22.14 -12.85 -16.17
N LYS A 27 21.57 -13.86 -15.51
CA LYS A 27 20.13 -14.05 -15.39
C LYS A 27 19.69 -13.39 -14.08
N ALA A 28 18.84 -12.37 -14.19
CA ALA A 28 18.14 -11.84 -13.04
C ALA A 28 17.21 -12.95 -12.51
N GLU A 29 17.59 -13.65 -11.44
CA GLU A 29 16.69 -14.57 -10.74
C GLU A 29 15.55 -13.73 -10.14
N GLU A 30 14.34 -13.93 -10.67
CA GLU A 30 13.14 -13.20 -10.27
C GLU A 30 12.77 -13.58 -8.83
N ILE A 31 13.13 -12.73 -7.86
CA ILE A 31 13.07 -12.97 -6.39
C ILE A 31 11.64 -13.23 -5.88
N PHE A 32 10.61 -12.93 -6.68
CA PHE A 32 9.21 -13.18 -6.33
C PHE A 32 8.63 -14.36 -7.11
N THR A 33 9.14 -15.57 -6.85
CA THR A 33 8.61 -16.80 -7.44
C THR A 33 7.23 -17.17 -6.85
N ASP A 34 6.96 -16.82 -5.58
CA ASP A 34 5.77 -17.32 -4.88
C ASP A 34 4.57 -16.36 -4.89
N LYS A 35 3.42 -16.89 -5.32
CA LYS A 35 2.12 -16.19 -5.29
C LYS A 35 1.74 -15.74 -3.88
N ALA A 36 2.11 -16.52 -2.86
CA ALA A 36 1.82 -16.21 -1.45
C ALA A 36 2.45 -14.88 -1.00
N SER A 37 3.74 -14.67 -1.28
CA SER A 37 4.46 -13.44 -0.91
C SER A 37 3.94 -12.21 -1.68
N LYS A 38 3.50 -12.39 -2.94
CA LYS A 38 2.82 -11.32 -3.71
C LYS A 38 1.48 -10.94 -3.07
N ILE A 39 0.68 -11.91 -2.62
CA ILE A 39 -0.60 -11.67 -1.95
C ILE A 39 -0.40 -10.97 -0.60
N GLU A 40 0.59 -11.39 0.19
CA GLU A 40 0.88 -10.76 1.48
C GLU A 40 1.28 -9.28 1.33
N LYS A 41 2.06 -8.96 0.29
CA LYS A 41 2.38 -7.57 -0.06
C LYS A 41 1.15 -6.72 -0.32
N TYR A 42 0.25 -7.22 -1.16
CA TYR A 42 -0.97 -6.47 -1.47
C TYR A 42 -1.90 -6.36 -0.27
N ARG A 43 -1.93 -7.37 0.63
CA ARG A 43 -2.66 -7.27 1.90
C ARG A 43 -2.10 -6.17 2.80
N ARG A 44 -0.78 -6.10 2.99
CA ARG A 44 -0.16 -5.03 3.78
C ARG A 44 -0.42 -3.65 3.18
N LEU A 45 -0.35 -3.51 1.86
CA LEU A 45 -0.71 -2.26 1.17
C LEU A 45 -2.19 -1.88 1.37
N LEU A 46 -3.11 -2.85 1.31
CA LEU A 46 -4.52 -2.61 1.60
C LEU A 46 -4.73 -2.14 3.05
N THR A 47 -4.02 -2.74 4.02
CA THR A 47 -4.07 -2.29 5.42
C THR A 47 -3.57 -0.85 5.57
N MET A 48 -2.46 -0.49 4.92
CA MET A 48 -1.94 0.88 4.94
C MET A 48 -2.94 1.88 4.33
N LEU A 49 -3.55 1.54 3.19
CA LEU A 49 -4.60 2.37 2.58
C LEU A 49 -5.81 2.53 3.50
N ALA A 50 -6.25 1.45 4.14
CA ALA A 50 -7.37 1.47 5.07
C ALA A 50 -7.09 2.35 6.31
N LEU A 51 -5.90 2.23 6.90
CA LEU A 51 -5.49 3.05 8.04
C LEU A 51 -5.39 4.53 7.68
N GLY A 52 -4.81 4.86 6.53
CA GLY A 52 -4.75 6.24 6.04
C GLY A 52 -6.15 6.84 5.81
N MET A 53 -7.05 6.07 5.21
CA MET A 53 -8.45 6.48 4.99
C MET A 53 -9.22 6.67 6.30
N LEU A 54 -8.98 5.80 7.29
CA LEU A 54 -9.59 5.91 8.61
C LEU A 54 -9.13 7.20 9.30
N ALA A 55 -7.83 7.50 9.28
CA ALA A 55 -7.28 8.71 9.86
C ALA A 55 -7.87 9.98 9.23
N LEU A 56 -7.95 10.03 7.89
CA LEU A 56 -8.57 11.15 7.17
C LEU A 56 -10.06 11.32 7.54
N THR A 57 -10.78 10.21 7.68
CA THR A 57 -12.20 10.25 8.04
C THR A 57 -12.41 10.75 9.47
N ILE A 58 -11.59 10.32 10.42
CA ILE A 58 -11.63 10.80 11.81
C ILE A 58 -11.33 12.31 11.86
N MET A 59 -10.34 12.78 11.11
CA MET A 59 -10.01 14.21 11.03
C MET A 59 -11.19 15.04 10.48
N MET A 60 -11.91 14.54 9.47
CA MET A 60 -13.08 15.23 8.92
C MET A 60 -14.27 15.22 9.90
N LEU A 61 -14.50 14.10 10.60
CA LEU A 61 -15.59 13.98 11.58
C LEU A 61 -15.38 14.87 12.82
N THR A 62 -14.14 15.00 13.28
CA THR A 62 -13.80 15.83 14.45
C THR A 62 -13.87 17.34 14.16
N SER A 63 -13.71 17.75 12.90
CA SER A 63 -13.79 19.16 12.50
C SER A 63 -15.23 19.73 12.52
N GLY A 64 -16.23 18.86 12.40
CA GLY A 64 -17.66 19.22 12.38
C GLY A 64 -18.06 20.16 11.23
N PRO A 65 -19.37 20.48 11.11
CA PRO A 65 -19.87 21.29 9.99
C PRO A 65 -19.27 22.71 9.97
N LYS A 66 -19.05 23.31 11.15
CA LYS A 66 -18.49 24.66 11.27
C LYS A 66 -17.01 24.72 10.87
N GLY A 67 -16.21 23.74 11.28
CA GLY A 67 -14.80 23.66 10.88
C GLY A 67 -14.64 23.38 9.39
N PHE A 68 -15.53 22.56 8.82
CA PHE A 68 -15.58 22.32 7.38
C PHE A 68 -15.91 23.60 6.60
N LEU A 69 -16.98 24.32 6.95
CA LEU A 69 -17.38 25.55 6.28
C LEU A 69 -16.31 26.66 6.40
N ALA A 70 -15.64 26.76 7.55
CA ALA A 70 -14.51 27.66 7.75
C ALA A 70 -13.27 27.25 6.92
N GLY A 71 -13.09 25.96 6.66
CA GLY A 71 -12.06 25.47 5.75
C GLY A 71 -12.34 25.88 4.30
N VAL A 72 -13.59 25.78 3.84
CA VAL A 72 -13.98 26.16 2.47
C VAL A 72 -13.87 27.67 2.22
N SER A 73 -14.07 28.51 3.25
CA SER A 73 -13.96 29.96 3.10
C SER A 73 -12.51 30.47 3.00
N SER A 74 -11.52 29.64 3.35
CA SER A 74 -10.09 29.95 3.19
C SER A 74 -9.52 29.26 1.95
N THR A 75 -8.65 29.93 1.19
CA THR A 75 -7.97 29.34 0.03
C THR A 75 -7.15 28.09 0.40
N SER A 76 -6.46 28.11 1.55
CA SER A 76 -5.67 26.96 2.00
C SER A 76 -6.54 25.78 2.44
N GLY A 77 -7.66 26.05 3.12
CA GLY A 77 -8.61 25.02 3.52
C GLY A 77 -9.37 24.43 2.33
N PHE A 78 -9.70 25.23 1.32
CA PHE A 78 -10.28 24.77 0.07
C PHE A 78 -9.35 23.80 -0.69
N ILE A 79 -8.05 24.14 -0.80
CA ILE A 79 -7.05 23.26 -1.41
C ILE A 79 -6.96 21.94 -0.62
N PHE A 80 -6.89 22.02 0.71
CA PHE A 80 -6.82 20.84 1.57
C PHE A 80 -8.05 19.93 1.41
N ILE A 81 -9.26 20.49 1.46
CA ILE A 81 -10.52 19.76 1.27
C ILE A 81 -10.56 19.12 -0.12
N THR A 82 -10.12 19.84 -1.15
CA THR A 82 -10.06 19.30 -2.52
C THR A 82 -9.13 18.10 -2.60
N ILE A 83 -7.93 18.17 -2.02
CA ILE A 83 -7.00 17.03 -1.96
C ILE A 83 -7.61 15.84 -1.22
N VAL A 84 -8.25 16.09 -0.08
CA VAL A 84 -8.91 15.03 0.71
C VAL A 84 -10.04 14.39 -0.09
N VAL A 85 -10.93 15.18 -0.68
CA VAL A 85 -12.08 14.71 -1.49
C VAL A 85 -11.61 13.92 -2.71
N LEU A 86 -10.57 14.38 -3.41
CA LEU A 86 -9.96 13.63 -4.54
C LEU A 86 -9.17 12.40 -4.08
N GLY A 87 -8.67 12.41 -2.85
CA GLY A 87 -8.00 11.27 -2.22
C GLY A 87 -8.92 10.07 -2.04
N TYR A 88 -10.20 10.27 -1.69
CA TYR A 88 -11.17 9.19 -1.50
C TYR A 88 -11.34 8.27 -2.74
N PRO A 89 -11.65 8.77 -3.95
CA PRO A 89 -11.80 7.93 -5.14
C PRO A 89 -10.47 7.31 -5.58
N VAL A 90 -9.34 8.00 -5.42
CA VAL A 90 -8.01 7.43 -5.72
C VAL A 90 -7.70 6.24 -4.82
N ASN A 91 -7.93 6.37 -3.51
CA ASN A 91 -7.76 5.28 -2.55
C ASN A 91 -8.72 4.12 -2.83
N ALA A 92 -9.99 4.42 -3.14
CA ALA A 92 -10.97 3.40 -3.50
C ALA A 92 -10.55 2.63 -4.77
N TYR A 93 -10.11 3.33 -5.81
CA TYR A 93 -9.60 2.71 -7.04
C TYR A 93 -8.37 1.85 -6.77
N ALA A 94 -7.40 2.36 -5.99
CA ALA A 94 -6.20 1.62 -5.61
C ALA A 94 -6.56 0.33 -4.84
N ALA A 95 -7.47 0.42 -3.88
CA ALA A 95 -7.95 -0.73 -3.11
C ALA A 95 -8.64 -1.77 -4.02
N LEU A 96 -9.54 -1.34 -4.90
CA LEU A 96 -10.21 -2.23 -5.86
C LEU A 96 -9.22 -2.91 -6.81
N ARG A 97 -8.24 -2.18 -7.32
CA ARG A 97 -7.20 -2.72 -8.21
C ARG A 97 -6.34 -3.77 -7.49
N LEU A 98 -5.93 -3.50 -6.25
CA LEU A 98 -5.16 -4.44 -5.43
C LEU A 98 -5.99 -5.68 -5.09
N PHE A 99 -7.26 -5.50 -4.73
CA PHE A 99 -8.16 -6.61 -4.44
C PHE A 99 -8.37 -7.52 -5.66
N LYS A 100 -8.61 -6.93 -6.84
CA LYS A 100 -8.68 -7.69 -8.11
C LYS A 100 -7.38 -8.44 -8.37
N ARG A 101 -6.22 -7.83 -8.11
CA ARG A 101 -4.91 -8.48 -8.30
C ARG A 101 -4.69 -9.64 -7.34
N ILE A 102 -5.07 -9.50 -6.07
CA ILE A 102 -5.02 -10.58 -5.08
C ILE A 102 -5.91 -11.75 -5.52
N ASN A 103 -7.15 -11.46 -5.90
CA ASN A 103 -8.07 -12.51 -6.35
C ASN A 103 -7.53 -13.21 -7.59
N HIS A 104 -7.05 -12.47 -8.60
CA HIS A 104 -6.47 -13.06 -9.80
C HIS A 104 -5.29 -13.99 -9.49
N LEU A 105 -4.39 -13.60 -8.57
CA LEU A 105 -3.27 -14.44 -8.15
C LEU A 105 -3.69 -15.70 -7.37
N ARG A 106 -4.86 -15.67 -6.72
CA ARG A 106 -5.44 -16.81 -6.01
C ARG A 106 -6.03 -17.87 -6.96
N TRP A 107 -6.44 -17.48 -8.17
CA TRP A 107 -7.09 -18.37 -9.15
C TRP A 107 -6.15 -19.01 -10.18
N LEU A 108 -4.88 -18.59 -10.27
CA LEU A 108 -3.90 -19.22 -11.17
C LEU A 108 -3.39 -20.54 -10.55
N PRO A 109 -3.46 -21.69 -11.24
CA PRO A 109 -2.82 -22.93 -10.78
C PRO A 109 -1.31 -22.73 -10.65
N SER A 110 -0.72 -23.23 -9.55
CA SER A 110 0.70 -23.18 -9.18
C SER A 110 1.59 -23.82 -10.24
#